data_AF-A0AAN7JQI3-F1
#
_entry.id   AF-A0AAN7JQI3-F1
#
_cell.length_a   1.000
_cell.length_b   1.000
_cell.length_c   1.000
_cell.angle_alpha   90.00
_cell.angle_beta   90.00
_cell.angle_gamma   90.00
#
_symmetry.space_group_name_H-M   'P 1'
#
loop_
_entity.id
_entity.type
_entity.pdbx_description
1 polymer ?
#
loop_
_entity_poly.entity_id
_entity_poly.type
_entity_poly.pdbx_seq_one_letter_code
_entity_poly.pdbx_strand_id
1 'polypeptide(L)'
;MAAQSILSLFFILSAVTGVALALVKLPPTETVPAVIAFGDSIVDTGNNNQLRTVLKCNFVPYGVDFNGGNPTGRFCDGRVPSDLIAEELGIKDTLPAYLDPNLKTEDLATGVSFASGGSGYDPLTPRIVSVISLSDQLVMFKEYIGRLKAALGEDKANTIIAKSLYLVVAGSNDIADNYFVAQVRSLQYDVPGYASLMADYASTFLKDLYDLGARRIAVFSAPPIGCVPSSRTVGGGLFRDCAGPYNVAAQLFNSKLSSAIDSLNRGLPSSKIVYVDIYNPLLDLILHPLDYALALVKLLMTETVPAVIAFRDSIVNTGNNNQLRTVLKCNFAPYGVDFNGGNPTGRFCDGRVPSDLIDTLPAYLDPNLKTEDLAMGVSFTSGGSGYDPLTPIIVSVISLSDQLVMFKEYIGRLKAALGEDKANTIIAKSLYLVVAGSNDIADNYFVAQVRSLQYDVPGYASLMADYASTFLKDLYDLGARRIAVFSAPPIGCVPSSRTVGGGLFRGCAGPYNVVAQLFNSKLLYAIDSLNRSLPSSRIV
;
A
#
# COMPACT_ATOMS: atom_id res chain seq x y z
N MET A 1 8.22 -26.56 17.40
CA MET A 1 8.01 -25.35 18.22
C MET A 1 9.26 -24.47 18.36
N ALA A 2 10.49 -24.99 18.49
CA ALA A 2 11.68 -24.14 18.63
C ALA A 2 12.17 -23.46 17.32
N ALA A 3 11.92 -24.03 16.14
CA ALA A 3 12.41 -23.51 14.86
C ALA A 3 11.61 -22.30 14.32
N GLN A 4 10.31 -22.22 14.60
CA GLN A 4 9.47 -21.06 14.24
C GLN A 4 9.83 -19.82 15.06
N SER A 5 10.22 -19.99 16.33
CA SER A 5 10.59 -18.89 17.22
C SER A 5 11.91 -18.21 16.86
N ILE A 6 12.81 -18.91 16.15
CA ILE A 6 14.11 -18.38 15.73
C ILE A 6 13.96 -17.52 14.46
N LEU A 7 13.07 -17.89 13.53
CA LEU A 7 12.77 -17.08 12.34
C LEU A 7 12.13 -15.74 12.72
N SER A 8 11.22 -15.73 13.70
CA SER A 8 10.61 -14.50 14.22
C SER A 8 11.64 -13.57 14.88
N LEU A 9 12.67 -14.13 15.52
CA LEU A 9 13.72 -13.34 16.18
C LEU A 9 14.67 -12.67 15.19
N PHE A 10 14.94 -13.30 14.03
CA PHE A 10 15.76 -12.70 12.97
C PHE A 10 15.06 -11.51 12.27
N PHE A 11 13.74 -11.56 12.10
CA PHE A 11 12.95 -10.42 11.61
C PHE A 11 12.87 -9.27 12.62
N ILE A 12 12.89 -9.58 13.91
CA ILE A 12 12.85 -8.58 14.99
C ILE A 12 14.23 -7.90 15.16
N LEU A 13 15.34 -8.62 14.99
CA LEU A 13 16.67 -8.04 15.20
C LEU A 13 17.15 -7.15 14.03
N SER A 14 16.64 -7.35 12.80
CA SER A 14 16.94 -6.44 11.68
C SER A 14 16.22 -5.09 11.77
N ALA A 15 15.18 -4.98 12.60
CA ALA A 15 14.40 -3.74 12.78
C ALA A 15 15.01 -2.78 13.82
N VAL A 16 16.04 -3.18 14.57
CA VAL A 16 16.56 -2.43 15.72
C VAL A 16 17.81 -1.58 15.40
N THR A 17 18.35 -1.64 14.18
CA THR A 17 19.49 -0.80 13.78
C THR A 17 19.11 0.27 12.76
N GLY A 18 18.51 1.38 13.24
CA GLY A 18 18.49 2.67 12.56
C GLY A 18 17.67 2.76 11.26
N VAL A 19 17.16 3.95 10.98
CA VAL A 19 16.79 4.34 9.62
C VAL A 19 18.10 4.52 8.83
N ALA A 20 18.75 3.41 8.49
CA ALA A 20 19.56 3.37 7.29
C ALA A 20 18.56 3.01 6.18
N LEU A 21 18.56 3.76 5.07
CA LEU A 21 18.05 3.19 3.82
C LEU A 21 18.69 1.81 3.72
N ALA A 22 17.87 0.75 3.78
CA ALA A 22 18.35 -0.55 3.40
C ALA A 22 18.79 -0.33 1.95
N LEU A 23 20.10 -0.45 1.73
CA LEU A 23 20.65 -0.71 0.43
C LEU A 23 21.14 -2.13 0.59
N VAL A 24 20.66 -3.03 -0.26
CA VAL A 24 21.08 -4.43 -0.25
C VAL A 24 22.61 -4.46 -0.34
N LYS A 25 23.26 -4.79 0.78
CA LYS A 25 24.71 -4.97 0.84
C LYS A 25 25.05 -6.35 0.29
N LEU A 26 25.39 -6.38 -0.99
CA LEU A 26 25.95 -7.58 -1.61
C LEU A 26 27.29 -7.95 -0.96
N PRO A 27 27.66 -9.25 -0.92
CA PRO A 27 29.01 -9.65 -0.55
C PRO A 27 30.06 -8.87 -1.35
N PRO A 28 31.23 -8.53 -0.78
CA PRO A 28 32.24 -7.70 -1.48
C PRO A 28 32.70 -8.24 -2.85
N THR A 29 32.52 -9.53 -3.10
CA THR A 29 32.88 -10.22 -4.35
C THR A 29 31.75 -10.21 -5.39
N GLU A 30 30.57 -9.73 -5.02
CA GLU A 30 29.35 -9.80 -5.82
C GLU A 30 28.85 -8.42 -6.22
N THR A 31 28.50 -8.28 -7.49
CA THR A 31 27.91 -7.06 -8.03
C THR A 31 26.71 -7.40 -8.91
N VAL A 32 25.73 -6.50 -8.94
CA VAL A 32 24.62 -6.52 -9.88
C VAL A 32 24.71 -5.23 -10.69
N PRO A 33 25.27 -5.26 -11.91
CA PRO A 33 25.53 -4.03 -12.68
C PRO A 33 24.26 -3.43 -13.28
N ALA A 34 23.23 -4.24 -13.52
CA ALA A 34 21.97 -3.80 -14.11
C ALA A 34 20.79 -4.64 -13.63
N VAL A 35 19.60 -4.03 -13.67
CA VAL A 35 18.30 -4.69 -13.53
C VAL A 35 17.60 -4.68 -14.88
N ILE A 36 17.18 -5.84 -15.36
CA ILE A 36 16.52 -5.99 -16.66
C ILE A 36 15.15 -6.63 -16.43
N ALA A 37 14.08 -5.92 -16.77
CA ALA A 37 12.72 -6.37 -16.50
C ALA A 37 11.98 -6.81 -17.76
N PHE A 38 11.21 -7.90 -17.65
CA PHE A 38 10.34 -8.47 -18.66
C PHE A 38 8.98 -8.77 -18.04
N GLY A 39 7.93 -8.69 -18.84
CA GLY A 39 6.60 -9.02 -18.35
C GLY A 39 5.51 -8.05 -18.73
N ASP A 40 4.61 -7.84 -17.78
CA ASP A 40 3.38 -7.07 -17.92
C ASP A 40 3.43 -5.70 -17.21
N SER A 41 2.25 -5.13 -16.95
CA SER A 41 2.03 -3.82 -16.34
C SER A 41 2.70 -3.66 -14.98
N ILE A 42 2.96 -4.74 -14.23
CA ILE A 42 3.55 -4.66 -12.89
C ILE A 42 4.99 -4.12 -12.95
N VAL A 43 5.70 -4.29 -14.07
CA VAL A 43 7.08 -3.81 -14.25
C VAL A 43 7.23 -2.99 -15.54
N ASP A 44 6.13 -2.56 -16.16
CA ASP A 44 6.15 -1.64 -17.29
C ASP A 44 6.43 -0.22 -16.79
N THR A 45 7.49 0.38 -17.32
CA THR A 45 7.95 1.72 -16.97
C THR A 45 7.61 2.77 -18.03
N GLY A 46 6.79 2.41 -19.03
CA GLY A 46 6.26 3.30 -20.05
C GLY A 46 6.39 2.81 -21.50
N ASN A 47 6.69 1.53 -21.76
CA ASN A 47 6.81 1.01 -23.13
C ASN A 47 5.48 1.14 -23.89
N ASN A 48 4.35 0.92 -23.21
CA ASN A 48 3.02 1.05 -23.80
C ASN A 48 2.71 2.45 -24.35
N ASN A 49 3.44 3.49 -23.92
CA ASN A 49 3.26 4.84 -24.45
C ASN A 49 3.51 4.92 -25.96
N GLN A 50 4.45 4.10 -26.46
CA GLN A 50 4.85 4.05 -27.87
C GLN A 50 3.96 3.15 -28.73
N LEU A 51 2.96 2.49 -28.14
CA LEU A 51 2.08 1.56 -28.84
C LEU A 51 0.76 2.23 -29.23
N ARG A 52 0.08 1.69 -30.25
CA ARG A 52 -1.31 2.06 -30.56
C ARG A 52 -2.27 1.11 -29.83
N THR A 53 -2.34 1.27 -28.51
CA THR A 53 -3.20 0.48 -27.61
C THR A 53 -3.99 1.39 -26.67
N VAL A 54 -5.09 0.87 -26.13
CA VAL A 54 -5.86 1.49 -25.04
C VAL A 54 -5.22 1.28 -23.66
N LEU A 55 -4.31 0.30 -23.52
CA LEU A 55 -3.62 0.00 -22.27
C LEU A 55 -2.44 0.96 -22.07
N LYS A 56 -2.73 2.21 -21.72
CA LYS A 56 -1.72 3.21 -21.35
C LYS A 56 -2.04 3.79 -19.98
N CYS A 57 -1.01 4.16 -19.24
CA CYS A 57 -1.11 4.85 -17.96
C CYS A 57 -0.34 6.18 -17.98
N ASN A 58 -0.37 6.88 -19.12
CA ASN A 58 0.24 8.19 -19.32
C ASN A 58 -0.77 9.34 -19.17
N PHE A 59 -1.73 9.17 -18.25
CA PHE A 59 -2.73 10.17 -17.90
C PHE A 59 -3.04 10.11 -16.40
N VAL A 60 -3.58 11.19 -15.83
CA VAL A 60 -3.94 11.28 -14.40
C VAL A 60 -5.07 10.29 -14.07
N PRO A 61 -5.04 9.55 -12.94
CA PRO A 61 -4.19 9.76 -11.75
C PRO A 61 -2.83 9.06 -11.76
N TYR A 62 -2.47 8.32 -12.81
CA TYR A 62 -1.17 7.64 -12.83
C TYR A 62 -0.01 8.64 -12.75
N GLY A 63 1.03 8.31 -11.98
CA GLY A 63 2.21 9.16 -11.78
C GLY A 63 2.05 10.34 -10.82
N VAL A 64 0.92 10.49 -10.10
CA VAL A 64 0.73 11.61 -9.14
C VAL A 64 1.74 11.63 -7.99
N ASP A 65 2.22 10.45 -7.56
CA ASP A 65 3.25 10.27 -6.53
C ASP A 65 4.66 10.09 -7.13
N PHE A 66 4.79 10.10 -8.46
CA PHE A 66 6.08 10.01 -9.14
C PHE A 66 6.77 11.37 -9.18
N ASN A 67 8.10 11.42 -9.27
CA ASN A 67 8.86 12.67 -9.25
C ASN A 67 8.31 13.70 -10.26
N GLY A 68 7.78 14.82 -9.75
CA GLY A 68 7.17 15.89 -10.55
C GLY A 68 5.66 15.74 -10.81
N GLY A 69 5.01 14.71 -10.28
CA GLY A 69 3.56 14.48 -10.38
C GLY A 69 3.06 14.17 -11.79
N ASN A 70 3.94 13.72 -12.69
CA ASN A 70 3.65 13.53 -14.10
C ASN A 70 3.38 12.06 -14.45
N PRO A 71 2.33 11.76 -15.24
CA PRO A 71 2.09 10.41 -15.73
C PRO A 71 3.22 9.91 -16.64
N THR A 72 3.88 8.82 -16.24
CA THR A 72 5.02 8.25 -16.99
C THR A 72 4.66 7.05 -17.86
N GLY A 73 3.45 6.50 -17.73
CA GLY A 73 3.08 5.23 -18.36
C GLY A 73 3.22 4.02 -17.42
N ARG A 74 3.74 4.20 -16.20
CA ARG A 74 3.68 3.20 -15.13
C ARG A 74 2.24 2.96 -14.70
N PHE A 75 1.87 1.70 -14.49
CA PHE A 75 0.52 1.30 -14.07
C PHE A 75 0.29 1.50 -12.55
N CYS A 76 0.80 2.60 -11.99
CA CYS A 76 0.60 3.02 -10.61
C CYS A 76 0.77 4.54 -10.46
N ASP A 77 0.49 5.05 -9.27
CA ASP A 77 0.62 6.47 -8.96
C ASP A 77 2.09 6.89 -8.80
N GLY A 78 3.01 5.95 -8.59
CA GLY A 78 4.42 6.24 -8.32
C GLY A 78 5.37 5.25 -8.98
N ARG A 79 6.29 4.71 -8.19
CA ARG A 79 7.34 3.79 -8.65
C ARG A 79 6.81 2.36 -8.70
N VAL A 80 7.16 1.62 -9.75
CA VAL A 80 6.81 0.21 -9.90
C VAL A 80 7.87 -0.68 -9.23
N PRO A 81 7.57 -1.94 -8.89
CA PRO A 81 8.53 -2.87 -8.28
C PRO A 81 9.93 -2.89 -8.91
N SER A 82 10.04 -2.77 -10.24
CA SER A 82 11.35 -2.74 -10.91
C SER A 82 12.17 -1.48 -10.57
N ASP A 83 11.53 -0.34 -10.32
CA ASP A 83 12.21 0.88 -9.87
C ASP A 83 12.71 0.70 -8.43
N LEU A 84 11.86 0.16 -7.56
CA LEU A 84 12.19 -0.05 -6.14
C LEU A 84 13.37 -1.01 -5.99
N ILE A 85 13.38 -2.10 -6.76
CA ILE A 85 14.48 -3.07 -6.76
C ILE A 85 15.78 -2.44 -7.30
N ALA A 86 15.70 -1.61 -8.34
CA ALA A 86 16.89 -0.95 -8.91
C ALA A 86 17.53 0.05 -7.94
N GLU A 87 16.71 0.80 -7.19
CA GLU A 87 17.18 1.74 -6.17
C GLU A 87 17.73 1.02 -4.94
N GLU A 88 17.04 -0.03 -4.46
CA GLU A 88 17.49 -0.83 -3.33
C GLU A 88 18.85 -1.52 -3.58
N LEU A 89 19.15 -1.82 -4.85
CA LEU A 89 20.47 -2.32 -5.29
C LEU A 89 21.50 -1.21 -5.52
N GLY A 90 21.13 0.07 -5.35
CA GLY A 90 21.99 1.23 -5.55
C GLY A 90 22.40 1.46 -7.01
N ILE A 91 21.61 0.98 -7.98
CA ILE A 91 21.95 1.06 -9.41
C ILE A 91 21.42 2.36 -10.01
N LYS A 92 20.14 2.67 -9.76
CA LYS A 92 19.46 3.89 -10.23
C LYS A 92 18.11 4.05 -9.51
N ASP A 93 17.63 5.29 -9.41
CA ASP A 93 16.35 5.58 -8.74
C ASP A 93 15.14 5.02 -9.50
N THR A 94 15.20 5.02 -10.83
CA THR A 94 14.10 4.56 -11.70
C THR A 94 14.61 3.82 -12.92
N LEU A 95 13.90 2.79 -13.34
CA LEU A 95 14.24 1.97 -14.50
C LEU A 95 13.56 2.54 -15.76
N PRO A 96 14.29 2.92 -16.82
CA PRO A 96 13.68 3.48 -18.02
C PRO A 96 13.04 2.38 -18.88
N ALA A 97 12.04 2.79 -19.66
CA ALA A 97 11.42 1.93 -20.67
C ALA A 97 12.36 1.80 -21.87
N TYR A 98 12.50 0.60 -22.43
CA TYR A 98 13.38 0.39 -23.59
C TYR A 98 12.96 1.20 -24.83
N LEU A 99 11.65 1.41 -25.00
CA LEU A 99 11.10 2.20 -26.10
C LEU A 99 11.05 3.71 -25.82
N ASP A 100 11.57 4.20 -24.70
CA ASP A 100 11.63 5.65 -24.45
C ASP A 100 12.49 6.33 -25.54
N PRO A 101 11.95 7.31 -26.30
CA PRO A 101 12.72 8.02 -27.31
C PRO A 101 13.93 8.78 -26.75
N ASN A 102 13.97 9.03 -25.44
CA ASN A 102 15.07 9.69 -24.75
C ASN A 102 16.05 8.73 -24.08
N LEU A 103 15.89 7.41 -24.28
CA LEU A 103 16.76 6.40 -23.68
C LEU A 103 18.21 6.60 -24.10
N LYS A 104 19.11 6.75 -23.12
CA LYS A 104 20.53 7.00 -23.37
C LYS A 104 21.35 5.71 -23.33
N THR A 105 22.56 5.76 -23.86
CA THR A 105 23.47 4.62 -23.86
C THR A 105 23.89 4.23 -22.44
N GLU A 106 24.01 5.19 -21.53
CA GLU A 106 24.36 4.96 -20.12
C GLU A 106 23.26 4.19 -19.38
N ASP A 107 22.01 4.38 -19.78
CA ASP A 107 20.88 3.63 -19.24
C ASP A 107 20.98 2.15 -19.59
N LEU A 108 21.50 1.82 -20.79
CA LEU A 108 21.73 0.44 -21.19
C LEU A 108 22.76 -0.26 -20.29
N ALA A 109 23.78 0.45 -19.81
CA ALA A 109 24.80 -0.14 -18.94
C ALA A 109 24.24 -0.59 -17.58
N THR A 110 23.13 0.01 -17.16
CA THR A 110 22.50 -0.14 -15.85
C THR A 110 21.10 -0.76 -15.91
N GLY A 111 20.62 -1.09 -17.11
CA GLY A 111 19.42 -1.88 -17.36
C GLY A 111 18.16 -1.07 -17.66
N VAL A 112 17.18 -1.76 -18.24
CA VAL A 112 15.92 -1.21 -18.76
C VAL A 112 14.75 -2.17 -18.49
N SER A 113 13.51 -1.69 -18.65
CA SER A 113 12.34 -2.57 -18.75
C SER A 113 11.91 -2.77 -20.21
N PHE A 114 11.70 -4.03 -20.58
CA PHE A 114 11.05 -4.45 -21.82
C PHE A 114 9.56 -4.76 -21.62
N ALA A 115 9.07 -4.72 -20.39
CA ALA A 115 7.72 -5.13 -20.04
C ALA A 115 6.65 -4.25 -20.70
N SER A 116 5.46 -4.80 -20.90
CA SER A 116 4.36 -4.15 -21.60
C SER A 116 3.03 -4.50 -20.94
N GLY A 117 2.29 -3.49 -20.48
CA GLY A 117 0.99 -3.67 -19.87
C GLY A 117 0.04 -4.52 -20.72
N GLY A 118 -0.59 -5.54 -20.12
CA GLY A 118 -1.46 -6.50 -20.81
C GLY A 118 -0.74 -7.70 -21.45
N SER A 119 0.59 -7.81 -21.31
CA SER A 119 1.34 -8.98 -21.79
C SER A 119 1.15 -10.21 -20.88
N GLY A 120 1.56 -11.37 -21.38
CA GLY A 120 1.40 -12.67 -20.70
C GLY A 120 2.30 -13.74 -21.32
N TYR A 121 2.32 -14.92 -20.71
CA TYR A 121 3.02 -16.09 -21.25
C TYR A 121 2.34 -16.67 -22.48
N ASP A 122 1.01 -16.61 -22.55
CA ASP A 122 0.26 -17.08 -23.71
C ASP A 122 0.38 -16.08 -24.87
N PRO A 123 0.89 -16.47 -26.05
CA PRO A 123 1.02 -15.58 -27.21
C PRO A 123 -0.31 -14.98 -27.71
N LEU A 124 -1.46 -15.54 -27.30
CA LEU A 124 -2.77 -14.99 -27.61
C LEU A 124 -3.08 -13.73 -26.79
N THR A 125 -2.68 -13.70 -25.52
CA THR A 125 -2.98 -12.61 -24.57
C THR A 125 -2.59 -11.22 -25.09
N PRO A 126 -1.32 -10.97 -25.50
CA PRO A 126 -0.92 -9.64 -25.98
C PRO A 126 -1.58 -9.25 -27.31
N ARG A 127 -2.02 -10.23 -28.11
CA ARG A 127 -2.71 -9.98 -29.39
C ARG A 127 -4.11 -9.40 -29.19
N ILE A 128 -4.83 -9.87 -28.17
CA ILE A 128 -6.20 -9.41 -27.87
C ILE A 128 -6.22 -7.91 -27.58
N VAL A 129 -5.19 -7.39 -26.92
CA VAL A 129 -5.11 -6.00 -26.46
C VAL A 129 -4.05 -5.16 -27.19
N SER A 130 -3.47 -5.69 -28.27
CA SER A 130 -2.49 -5.02 -29.15
C SER A 130 -1.26 -4.46 -28.40
N VAL A 131 -0.61 -5.32 -27.60
CA VAL A 131 0.58 -4.97 -26.80
C VAL A 131 1.76 -5.90 -27.09
N ILE A 132 2.93 -5.63 -26.49
CA ILE A 132 4.17 -6.34 -26.82
C ILE A 132 4.17 -7.72 -26.15
N SER A 133 4.30 -8.78 -26.94
CA SER A 133 4.40 -10.16 -26.44
C SER A 133 5.74 -10.43 -25.77
N LEU A 134 5.82 -11.40 -24.84
CA LEU A 134 7.11 -11.81 -24.28
C LEU A 134 8.14 -12.22 -25.35
N SER A 135 7.69 -12.83 -26.47
CA SER A 135 8.57 -13.14 -27.60
C SER A 135 9.14 -11.88 -28.25
N ASP A 136 8.35 -10.83 -28.41
CA ASP A 136 8.83 -9.54 -28.93
C ASP A 136 9.74 -8.82 -27.90
N GLN A 137 9.48 -9.00 -26.60
CA GLN A 137 10.38 -8.51 -25.54
C GLN A 137 11.76 -9.20 -25.63
N LEU A 138 11.83 -10.48 -25.96
CA LEU A 138 13.10 -11.18 -26.24
C LEU A 138 13.79 -10.63 -27.49
N VAL A 139 13.05 -10.25 -28.54
CA VAL A 139 13.62 -9.61 -29.73
C VAL A 139 14.25 -8.27 -29.36
N MET A 140 13.55 -7.43 -28.58
CA MET A 140 14.09 -6.18 -28.06
C MET A 140 15.33 -6.40 -27.18
N PHE A 141 15.35 -7.48 -26.39
CA PHE A 141 16.52 -7.81 -25.60
C PHE A 141 17.74 -8.20 -26.45
N LYS A 142 17.54 -8.92 -27.55
CA LYS A 142 18.63 -9.21 -28.51
C LYS A 142 19.19 -7.92 -29.14
N GLU A 143 18.32 -6.98 -29.48
CA GLU A 143 18.74 -5.65 -29.97
C GLU A 143 19.50 -4.89 -28.89
N TYR A 144 19.00 -4.88 -27.65
CA TYR A 144 19.68 -4.31 -26.49
C TYR A 144 21.08 -4.87 -26.29
N ILE A 145 21.27 -6.20 -26.38
CA ILE A 145 22.60 -6.83 -26.28
C ILE A 145 23.52 -6.28 -27.39
N GLY A 146 23.03 -6.16 -28.63
CA GLY A 146 23.79 -5.59 -29.74
C GLY A 146 24.22 -4.14 -29.47
N ARG A 147 23.29 -3.30 -29.02
CA ARG A 147 23.55 -1.90 -28.66
C ARG A 147 24.54 -1.79 -27.50
N LEU A 148 24.41 -2.65 -26.49
CA LEU A 148 25.31 -2.68 -25.33
C LEU A 148 26.73 -3.09 -25.73
N LYS A 149 26.88 -4.11 -26.58
CA LYS A 149 28.18 -4.52 -27.15
C LYS A 149 28.81 -3.41 -27.97
N ALA A 150 28.04 -2.73 -28.82
CA ALA A 150 28.54 -1.61 -29.62
C ALA A 150 29.03 -0.44 -28.75
N ALA A 151 28.35 -0.16 -27.64
CA ALA A 151 28.68 0.94 -26.74
C ALA A 151 29.87 0.66 -25.81
N LEU A 152 29.98 -0.56 -25.29
CA LEU A 152 30.89 -0.88 -24.18
C LEU A 152 31.97 -1.92 -24.52
N GLY A 153 31.92 -2.50 -25.72
CA GLY A 153 32.74 -3.64 -26.09
C GLY A 153 32.15 -4.97 -25.61
N GLU A 154 32.57 -6.05 -26.26
CA GLU A 154 31.98 -7.38 -26.07
C GLU A 154 32.19 -7.94 -24.66
N ASP A 155 33.40 -7.87 -24.11
CA ASP A 155 33.73 -8.41 -22.80
C ASP A 155 32.94 -7.74 -21.66
N LYS A 156 32.84 -6.41 -21.70
CA LYS A 156 32.10 -5.64 -20.70
C LYS A 156 30.59 -5.89 -20.81
N ALA A 157 30.05 -5.92 -22.04
CA ALA A 157 28.64 -6.24 -22.26
C ALA A 157 28.29 -7.65 -21.78
N ASN A 158 29.09 -8.67 -22.13
CA ASN A 158 28.89 -10.04 -21.67
C ASN A 158 28.96 -10.14 -20.13
N THR A 159 29.85 -9.39 -19.50
CA THR A 159 29.93 -9.30 -18.02
C THR A 159 28.66 -8.69 -17.42
N ILE A 160 28.13 -7.61 -18.00
CA ILE A 160 26.87 -6.99 -17.56
C ILE A 160 25.75 -8.01 -17.69
N ILE A 161 25.56 -8.60 -18.86
CA ILE A 161 24.49 -9.59 -19.13
C ILE A 161 24.55 -10.76 -18.14
N ALA A 162 25.73 -11.32 -17.88
CA ALA A 162 25.88 -12.47 -16.99
C ALA A 162 25.66 -12.14 -15.50
N LYS A 163 25.98 -10.91 -15.06
CA LYS A 163 25.89 -10.51 -13.64
C LYS A 163 24.61 -9.76 -13.28
N SER A 164 23.84 -9.30 -14.27
CA SER A 164 22.58 -8.56 -14.08
C SER A 164 21.50 -9.38 -13.41
N LEU A 165 20.57 -8.70 -12.74
CA LEU A 165 19.35 -9.29 -12.20
C LEU A 165 18.22 -9.14 -13.23
N TYR A 166 17.57 -10.26 -13.54
CA TYR A 166 16.45 -10.31 -14.47
C TYR A 166 15.14 -10.48 -13.69
N LEU A 167 14.16 -9.62 -13.94
CA LEU A 167 12.83 -9.72 -13.36
C LEU A 167 11.85 -10.20 -14.44
N VAL A 168 11.09 -11.26 -14.16
CA VAL A 168 10.07 -11.80 -15.07
C VAL A 168 8.73 -11.83 -14.36
N VAL A 169 7.78 -11.01 -14.83
CA VAL A 169 6.44 -10.87 -14.22
C VAL A 169 5.36 -11.02 -15.27
N ALA A 170 4.73 -12.20 -15.35
CA ALA A 170 3.67 -12.48 -16.32
C ALA A 170 2.74 -13.58 -15.79
N GLY A 171 1.59 -13.78 -16.44
CA GLY A 171 0.63 -14.84 -16.12
C GLY A 171 -0.73 -14.32 -15.65
N SER A 172 -0.78 -13.13 -15.04
CA SER A 172 -2.03 -12.56 -14.51
C SER A 172 -3.06 -12.33 -15.61
N ASN A 173 -2.64 -11.73 -16.73
CA ASN A 173 -3.53 -11.39 -17.86
C ASN A 173 -3.96 -12.65 -18.64
N ASP A 174 -3.12 -13.69 -18.69
CA ASP A 174 -3.47 -14.98 -19.31
C ASP A 174 -4.69 -15.59 -18.61
N ILE A 175 -4.70 -15.56 -17.28
CA ILE A 175 -5.80 -16.12 -16.50
C ILE A 175 -6.99 -15.16 -16.47
N ALA A 176 -6.79 -13.91 -16.06
CA ALA A 176 -7.88 -12.96 -15.86
C ALA A 176 -8.55 -12.59 -17.19
N ASP A 177 -7.79 -12.11 -18.16
CA ASP A 177 -8.35 -11.54 -19.38
C ASP A 177 -8.66 -12.62 -20.41
N ASN A 178 -7.74 -13.53 -20.68
CA ASN A 178 -7.88 -14.49 -21.77
C ASN A 178 -8.74 -15.72 -21.37
N TYR A 179 -8.48 -16.32 -20.21
CA TYR A 179 -9.22 -17.51 -19.75
C TYR A 179 -10.62 -17.19 -19.24
N PHE A 180 -10.77 -16.20 -18.34
CA PHE A 180 -12.05 -15.93 -17.70
C PHE A 180 -12.90 -14.83 -18.34
N VAL A 181 -12.31 -13.69 -18.72
CA VAL A 181 -13.07 -12.56 -19.28
C VAL A 181 -13.42 -12.78 -20.75
N ALA A 182 -12.43 -13.07 -21.61
CA ALA A 182 -12.64 -13.30 -23.03
C ALA A 182 -13.14 -14.73 -23.33
N GLN A 183 -12.92 -15.67 -22.41
CA GLN A 183 -13.33 -17.08 -22.52
C GLN A 183 -12.82 -17.80 -23.77
N VAL A 184 -11.74 -17.32 -24.39
CA VAL A 184 -11.19 -17.96 -25.60
C VAL A 184 -10.49 -19.26 -25.24
N ARG A 185 -9.70 -19.24 -24.15
CA ARG A 185 -8.93 -20.41 -23.70
C ARG A 185 -9.75 -21.41 -22.89
N SER A 186 -10.81 -20.97 -22.20
CA SER A 186 -11.71 -21.88 -21.47
C SER A 186 -12.52 -22.81 -22.39
N LEU A 187 -12.69 -22.45 -23.67
CA LEU A 187 -13.28 -23.33 -24.68
C LEU A 187 -12.33 -24.44 -25.16
N GLN A 188 -11.03 -24.32 -24.90
CA GLN A 188 -9.99 -25.23 -25.40
C GLN A 188 -9.35 -26.06 -24.28
N TYR A 189 -9.27 -25.49 -23.08
CA TYR A 189 -8.56 -26.08 -21.95
C TYR A 189 -9.39 -25.94 -20.68
N ASP A 190 -9.37 -26.98 -19.85
CA ASP A 190 -9.70 -26.83 -18.45
C ASP A 190 -8.59 -26.06 -17.71
N VAL A 191 -8.86 -25.64 -16.47
CA VAL A 191 -7.91 -24.83 -15.68
C VAL A 191 -6.56 -25.54 -15.51
N PRO A 192 -6.49 -26.84 -15.12
CA PRO A 192 -5.22 -27.55 -15.02
C PRO A 192 -4.45 -27.64 -16.35
N GLY A 193 -5.13 -27.86 -17.47
CA GLY A 193 -4.54 -27.92 -18.80
C GLY A 193 -3.96 -26.57 -19.22
N TYR A 194 -4.71 -25.48 -19.00
CA TYR A 194 -4.25 -24.13 -19.31
C TYR A 194 -3.06 -23.71 -18.43
N ALA A 195 -3.10 -24.03 -17.14
CA ALA A 195 -1.99 -23.78 -16.23
C ALA A 195 -0.70 -24.54 -16.63
N SER A 196 -0.82 -25.76 -17.18
CA SER A 196 0.33 -26.48 -17.76
C SER A 196 0.88 -25.77 -18.99
N LEU A 197 0.00 -25.36 -19.91
CA LEU A 197 0.39 -24.65 -21.13
C LEU A 197 1.14 -23.35 -20.81
N MET A 198 0.65 -22.57 -19.83
CA MET A 198 1.34 -21.36 -19.39
C MET A 198 2.72 -21.66 -18.78
N ALA A 199 2.85 -22.72 -17.98
CA ALA A 199 4.14 -23.13 -17.41
C ALA A 199 5.13 -23.61 -18.48
N ASP A 200 4.66 -24.23 -19.56
CA ASP A 200 5.48 -24.61 -20.72
C ASP A 200 5.99 -23.37 -21.47
N TYR A 201 5.13 -22.37 -21.69
CA TYR A 201 5.54 -21.09 -22.28
C TYR A 201 6.55 -20.35 -21.38
N ALA A 202 6.31 -20.31 -20.08
CA ALA A 202 7.25 -19.74 -19.11
C ALA A 202 8.61 -20.46 -19.16
N SER A 203 8.60 -21.80 -19.24
CA SER A 203 9.82 -22.60 -19.32
C SER A 203 10.63 -22.29 -20.57
N THR A 204 9.97 -22.15 -21.72
CA THR A 204 10.61 -21.78 -22.99
C THR A 204 11.24 -20.40 -22.89
N PHE A 205 10.50 -19.39 -22.41
CA PHE A 205 10.99 -18.03 -22.25
C PHE A 205 12.23 -17.95 -21.34
N LEU A 206 12.22 -18.68 -20.21
CA LEU A 206 13.35 -18.70 -19.28
C LEU A 206 14.59 -19.38 -19.87
N LYS A 207 14.42 -20.42 -20.70
CA LYS A 207 15.52 -21.03 -21.46
C LYS A 207 16.09 -20.04 -22.47
N ASP A 208 15.25 -19.33 -23.20
CA ASP A 208 15.70 -18.32 -24.18
C ASP A 208 16.52 -17.20 -23.50
N LEU A 209 16.09 -16.72 -22.32
CA LEU A 209 16.88 -15.75 -21.54
C LEU A 209 18.24 -16.33 -21.12
N TYR A 210 18.27 -17.58 -20.67
CA TYR A 210 19.50 -18.26 -20.30
C TYR A 210 20.45 -18.41 -21.51
N ASP A 211 19.93 -18.79 -22.67
CA ASP A 211 20.71 -18.93 -23.90
C ASP A 211 21.29 -17.59 -24.38
N LEU A 212 20.63 -16.47 -24.04
CA LEU A 212 21.11 -15.12 -24.27
C LEU A 212 22.08 -14.60 -23.19
N GLY A 213 22.43 -15.43 -22.20
CA GLY A 213 23.45 -15.13 -21.19
C GLY A 213 22.92 -14.73 -19.82
N ALA A 214 21.59 -14.69 -19.61
CA ALA A 214 21.03 -14.40 -18.29
C ALA A 214 21.38 -15.52 -17.29
N ARG A 215 21.79 -15.15 -16.07
CA ARG A 215 22.15 -16.13 -15.02
C ARG A 215 21.42 -15.93 -13.69
N ARG A 216 20.87 -14.75 -13.42
CA ARG A 216 20.18 -14.44 -12.15
C ARG A 216 18.76 -13.98 -12.45
N ILE A 217 17.79 -14.89 -12.39
CA ILE A 217 16.43 -14.63 -12.87
C ILE A 217 15.46 -14.77 -11.70
N ALA A 218 14.76 -13.70 -11.36
CA ALA A 218 13.66 -13.70 -10.41
C ALA A 218 12.33 -13.77 -11.19
N VAL A 219 11.58 -14.85 -10.99
CA VAL A 219 10.32 -15.13 -11.68
C VAL A 219 9.19 -15.02 -10.68
N PHE A 220 8.31 -14.04 -10.87
CA PHE A 220 7.26 -13.71 -9.93
C PHE A 220 6.03 -14.59 -10.18
N SER A 221 5.41 -15.03 -9.09
CA SER A 221 4.14 -15.75 -9.15
C SER A 221 2.99 -14.85 -9.59
N ALA A 222 1.90 -15.42 -10.08
CA ALA A 222 0.65 -14.69 -10.24
C ALA A 222 0.12 -14.27 -8.86
N PRO A 223 -0.35 -13.03 -8.66
CA PRO A 223 -0.94 -12.57 -7.40
C PRO A 223 -2.32 -13.22 -7.17
N PRO A 224 -3.00 -12.97 -6.04
CA PRO A 224 -4.41 -13.36 -5.85
C PRO A 224 -5.34 -12.57 -6.79
N ILE A 225 -5.29 -12.89 -8.07
CA ILE A 225 -5.98 -12.16 -9.15
C ILE A 225 -7.50 -12.14 -8.99
N GLY A 226 -8.10 -13.12 -8.30
CA GLY A 226 -9.53 -13.10 -7.99
C GLY A 226 -9.90 -11.95 -7.05
N CYS A 227 -8.94 -11.43 -6.30
CA CYS A 227 -9.12 -10.32 -5.39
C CYS A 227 -8.83 -8.94 -6.00
N VAL A 228 -8.37 -8.84 -7.26
CA VAL A 228 -8.19 -7.52 -7.88
C VAL A 228 -9.56 -6.86 -8.19
N PRO A 229 -9.65 -5.52 -8.20
CA PRO A 229 -10.94 -4.83 -8.34
C PRO A 229 -11.77 -5.24 -9.56
N SER A 230 -11.13 -5.48 -10.71
CA SER A 230 -11.80 -5.94 -11.94
C SER A 230 -12.41 -7.33 -11.75
N SER A 231 -11.62 -8.31 -11.30
CA SER A 231 -12.08 -9.68 -11.02
C SER A 231 -13.19 -9.73 -9.98
N ARG A 232 -13.11 -8.93 -8.91
CA ARG A 232 -14.20 -8.80 -7.91
C ARG A 232 -15.48 -8.25 -8.52
N THR A 233 -15.36 -7.35 -9.49
CA THR A 233 -16.51 -6.76 -10.19
C THR A 233 -17.18 -7.76 -11.12
N VAL A 234 -16.41 -8.53 -11.89
CA VAL A 234 -16.95 -9.44 -12.91
C VAL A 234 -17.26 -10.85 -12.37
N GLY A 235 -16.53 -11.31 -11.37
CA GLY A 235 -16.58 -12.69 -10.86
C GLY A 235 -16.83 -12.83 -9.35
N GLY A 236 -16.95 -11.71 -8.62
CA GLY A 236 -17.13 -11.70 -7.16
C GLY A 236 -18.58 -11.74 -6.66
N GLY A 237 -19.56 -11.89 -7.55
CA GLY A 237 -21.00 -11.88 -7.20
C GLY A 237 -21.51 -10.53 -6.68
N LEU A 238 -22.67 -10.53 -6.02
CA LEU A 238 -23.36 -9.32 -5.55
C LEU A 238 -22.54 -8.51 -4.54
N PHE A 239 -21.77 -9.20 -3.69
CA PHE A 239 -20.93 -8.59 -2.65
C PHE A 239 -19.53 -8.22 -3.16
N ARG A 240 -19.22 -8.55 -4.43
CA ARG A 240 -17.92 -8.35 -5.05
C ARG A 240 -16.81 -8.95 -4.21
N ASP A 241 -16.96 -10.19 -3.77
CA ASP A 241 -15.92 -10.92 -3.04
C ASP A 241 -14.76 -11.28 -3.98
N CYS A 242 -13.68 -11.85 -3.42
CA CYS A 242 -12.65 -12.43 -4.27
C CYS A 242 -13.25 -13.56 -5.12
N ALA A 243 -13.02 -13.52 -6.43
CA ALA A 243 -13.47 -14.55 -7.35
C ALA A 243 -12.67 -15.85 -7.12
N GLY A 244 -13.27 -16.79 -6.40
CA GLY A 244 -12.65 -18.08 -6.03
C GLY A 244 -12.04 -18.83 -7.22
N PRO A 245 -12.76 -19.04 -8.34
CA PRO A 245 -12.23 -19.75 -9.51
C PRO A 245 -10.95 -19.14 -10.10
N TYR A 246 -10.82 -17.81 -10.07
CA TYR A 246 -9.66 -17.10 -10.58
C TYR A 246 -8.44 -17.35 -9.68
N ASN A 247 -8.63 -17.32 -8.36
CA ASN A 247 -7.58 -17.62 -7.39
C ASN A 247 -7.13 -19.09 -7.49
N VAL A 248 -8.05 -20.03 -7.68
CA VAL A 248 -7.71 -21.45 -7.90
C VAL A 248 -6.84 -21.61 -9.15
N ALA A 249 -7.18 -20.94 -10.25
CA ALA A 249 -6.38 -20.97 -11.47
C ALA A 249 -4.97 -20.37 -11.26
N ALA A 250 -4.86 -19.25 -10.55
CA ALA A 250 -3.58 -18.64 -10.22
C ALA A 250 -2.71 -19.54 -9.33
N GLN A 251 -3.29 -20.17 -8.31
CA GLN A 251 -2.55 -21.10 -7.43
C GLN A 251 -2.06 -22.33 -8.20
N LEU A 252 -2.89 -22.88 -9.10
CA LEU A 252 -2.50 -24.01 -9.94
C LEU A 252 -1.37 -23.63 -10.91
N PHE A 253 -1.45 -22.47 -11.55
CA PHE A 253 -0.37 -21.95 -12.37
C PHE A 253 0.92 -21.75 -11.56
N ASN A 254 0.83 -21.11 -10.39
CA ASN A 254 1.97 -20.86 -9.51
C ASN A 254 2.68 -22.16 -9.08
N SER A 255 1.91 -23.21 -8.75
CA SER A 255 2.47 -24.53 -8.41
C SER A 255 3.23 -25.15 -9.59
N LYS A 256 2.68 -25.08 -10.80
CA LYS A 256 3.31 -25.59 -12.01
C LYS A 256 4.54 -24.77 -12.42
N LEU A 257 4.48 -23.45 -12.29
CA LEU A 257 5.59 -22.53 -12.53
C LEU A 257 6.76 -22.83 -11.59
N SER A 258 6.50 -22.99 -10.29
CA SER A 258 7.52 -23.36 -9.31
C SER A 258 8.19 -24.71 -9.67
N SER A 259 7.38 -25.72 -10.01
CA SER A 259 7.89 -27.03 -10.43
C SER A 259 8.74 -26.96 -11.71
N ALA A 260 8.34 -26.11 -12.66
CA ALA A 260 9.08 -25.86 -13.90
C ALA A 260 10.43 -25.19 -13.61
N ILE A 261 10.46 -24.16 -12.75
CA ILE A 261 11.69 -23.48 -12.31
C ILE A 261 12.65 -24.46 -11.65
N ASP A 262 12.15 -25.33 -10.76
CA ASP A 262 12.97 -26.38 -10.13
C ASP A 262 13.59 -27.33 -11.17
N SER A 263 12.83 -27.66 -12.23
CA SER A 263 13.35 -28.48 -13.33
C SER A 263 14.41 -27.75 -14.15
N LEU A 264 14.22 -26.46 -14.42
CA LEU A 264 15.19 -25.64 -15.13
C LEU A 264 16.50 -25.48 -14.35
N ASN A 265 16.44 -25.23 -13.05
CA ASN A 265 17.63 -25.11 -12.20
C ASN A 265 18.49 -26.39 -12.21
N ARG A 266 17.90 -27.58 -12.44
CA ARG A 266 18.65 -28.83 -12.61
C ARG A 266 19.32 -28.97 -13.98
N GLY A 267 18.77 -28.32 -15.01
CA GLY A 267 19.21 -28.44 -16.40
C GLY A 267 20.05 -27.27 -16.93
N LEU A 268 20.07 -26.13 -16.23
CA LEU A 268 20.71 -24.89 -16.67
C LEU A 268 21.88 -24.54 -15.74
N PRO A 269 23.09 -25.07 -16.01
CA PRO A 269 24.24 -24.88 -15.13
C PRO A 269 24.62 -23.41 -15.00
N SER A 270 25.17 -23.05 -13.83
CA SER A 270 25.60 -21.68 -13.52
C SER A 270 24.48 -20.62 -13.54
N SER A 271 23.22 -21.04 -13.68
CA SER A 271 22.06 -20.17 -13.49
C SER A 271 21.49 -20.30 -12.07
N LYS A 272 20.83 -19.24 -11.63
CA LYS A 272 20.00 -19.20 -10.43
C LYS A 272 18.67 -18.58 -10.81
N ILE A 273 17.67 -19.43 -11.00
CA ILE A 273 16.30 -19.02 -11.27
C ILE A 273 15.53 -19.15 -9.96
N VAL A 274 14.98 -18.05 -9.46
CA VAL A 274 14.28 -17.98 -8.18
C VAL A 274 12.81 -17.72 -8.43
N TYR A 275 11.97 -18.59 -7.89
CA TYR A 275 10.54 -18.34 -7.78
C TYR A 275 10.29 -17.33 -6.65
N VAL A 276 9.63 -16.22 -6.99
CA VAL A 276 9.27 -15.16 -6.03
C VAL A 276 7.77 -15.21 -5.78
N ASP A 277 7.39 -15.63 -4.58
CA ASP A 277 6.00 -15.72 -4.20
C ASP A 277 5.42 -14.36 -3.80
N ILE A 278 4.59 -13.78 -4.67
CA ILE A 278 3.79 -12.60 -4.36
C ILE A 278 2.33 -12.94 -4.04
N TYR A 279 1.91 -14.21 -4.19
CA TYR A 279 0.52 -14.60 -3.97
C TYR A 279 0.17 -14.54 -2.49
N ASN A 280 0.93 -15.26 -1.66
CA ASN A 280 0.60 -15.41 -0.24
C ASN A 280 0.74 -14.09 0.55
N PRO A 281 1.82 -13.30 0.40
CA PRO A 281 1.94 -12.03 1.13
C PRO A 281 0.83 -11.04 0.76
N LEU A 282 0.46 -10.95 -0.52
CA LEU A 282 -0.62 -10.06 -0.93
C LEU A 282 -1.99 -10.55 -0.47
N LEU A 283 -2.23 -11.87 -0.48
CA LEU A 283 -3.49 -12.43 0.02
C LEU A 283 -3.61 -12.21 1.53
N ASP A 284 -2.53 -12.42 2.28
CA ASP A 284 -2.48 -12.19 3.72
C ASP A 284 -2.75 -10.71 4.06
N LEU A 285 -2.16 -9.78 3.30
CA LEU A 285 -2.48 -8.35 3.42
C LEU A 285 -3.97 -8.05 3.17
N ILE A 286 -4.60 -8.73 2.20
CA ILE A 286 -6.02 -8.55 1.88
C ILE A 286 -6.93 -9.11 2.98
N LEU A 287 -6.56 -10.24 3.58
CA LEU A 287 -7.36 -10.93 4.59
C LEU A 287 -7.14 -10.39 6.01
N HIS A 288 -5.93 -9.88 6.29
CA HIS A 288 -5.50 -9.41 7.60
C HIS A 288 -4.96 -7.96 7.55
N PRO A 289 -5.68 -7.00 6.96
CA PRO A 289 -5.16 -5.64 6.75
C PRO A 289 -4.81 -4.93 8.06
N LEU A 290 -5.51 -5.27 9.15
CA LEU A 290 -5.21 -4.71 10.46
C LEU A 290 -3.80 -5.11 10.91
N ASP A 291 -3.39 -6.37 10.75
CA ASP A 291 -2.07 -6.91 11.15
C ASP A 291 -0.90 -6.15 10.52
N TYR A 292 -1.06 -5.75 9.25
CA TYR A 292 -0.06 -4.95 8.55
C TYR A 292 -0.05 -3.49 9.01
N ALA A 293 -1.21 -2.92 9.31
CA ALA A 293 -1.27 -1.63 10.00
C ALA A 293 -0.60 -1.72 11.39
N LEU A 294 -0.74 -2.85 12.11
CA LEU A 294 -0.05 -3.10 13.39
C LEU A 294 1.47 -3.10 13.20
N ALA A 295 1.95 -3.79 12.18
CA ALA A 295 3.37 -3.91 11.89
C ALA A 295 3.97 -2.54 11.57
N LEU A 296 3.27 -1.70 10.79
CA LEU A 296 3.72 -0.35 10.46
C LEU A 296 3.82 0.53 11.72
N VAL A 297 2.80 0.53 12.58
CA VAL A 297 2.84 1.28 13.85
C VAL A 297 3.97 0.79 14.75
N LYS A 298 4.18 -0.53 14.86
CA LYS A 298 5.30 -1.10 15.62
C LYS A 298 6.66 -0.72 15.04
N LEU A 299 6.79 -0.64 13.72
CA LEU A 299 8.03 -0.22 13.06
C LEU A 299 8.36 1.27 13.35
N LEU A 300 7.32 2.10 13.56
CA LEU A 300 7.49 3.47 14.05
C LEU A 300 7.86 3.53 15.54
N MET A 301 7.44 2.53 16.34
CA MET A 301 7.78 2.39 17.75
C MET A 301 9.16 1.73 17.94
N THR A 302 10.22 2.52 17.83
CA THR A 302 11.58 2.05 18.13
C THR A 302 11.83 1.78 19.62
N GLU A 303 10.89 2.14 20.51
CA GLU A 303 10.96 2.01 21.97
C GLU A 303 9.57 1.74 22.57
N THR A 304 9.52 1.13 23.76
CA THR A 304 8.30 1.02 24.54
C THR A 304 7.81 2.40 24.99
N VAL A 305 6.51 2.66 24.86
CA VAL A 305 5.87 3.91 25.30
C VAL A 305 5.07 3.69 26.59
N PRO A 306 5.07 4.66 27.53
CA PRO A 306 4.39 4.49 28.81
C PRO A 306 2.87 4.58 28.70
N ALA A 307 2.35 5.30 27.70
CA ALA A 307 0.93 5.44 27.44
C ALA A 307 0.64 5.72 25.97
N VAL A 308 -0.61 5.45 25.58
CA VAL A 308 -1.17 5.77 24.27
C VAL A 308 -2.31 6.75 24.45
N ILE A 309 -2.33 7.82 23.67
CA ILE A 309 -3.38 8.82 23.77
C ILE A 309 -3.97 8.99 22.38
N ALA A 310 -5.26 8.69 22.24
CA ALA A 310 -5.94 8.71 20.95
C ALA A 310 -6.90 9.89 20.84
N PHE A 311 -6.91 10.51 19.66
CA PHE A 311 -7.77 11.62 19.30
C PHE A 311 -8.50 11.33 17.99
N ARG A 312 -9.59 12.06 17.75
CA ARG A 312 -10.34 12.17 16.49
C ARG A 312 -11.45 11.14 16.35
N ASP A 313 -11.53 10.46 15.20
CA ASP A 313 -12.73 9.83 14.68
C ASP A 313 -12.85 8.33 15.05
N SER A 314 -13.91 7.72 14.54
CA SER A 314 -14.38 6.34 14.60
C SER A 314 -13.30 5.27 14.49
N ILE A 315 -12.23 5.49 13.70
CA ILE A 315 -11.16 4.50 13.46
C ILE A 315 -10.41 4.13 14.74
N VAL A 316 -10.29 5.05 15.70
CA VAL A 316 -9.64 4.82 17.01
C VAL A 316 -10.65 4.95 18.17
N ASN A 317 -11.94 4.99 17.86
CA ASN A 317 -12.98 5.19 18.86
C ASN A 317 -13.16 3.97 19.76
N THR A 318 -13.01 4.19 21.07
CA THR A 318 -13.13 3.14 22.08
C THR A 318 -14.43 3.20 22.89
N GLY A 319 -15.38 4.07 22.49
CA GLY A 319 -16.75 4.04 23.01
C GLY A 319 -17.28 5.34 23.62
N ASN A 320 -16.57 6.47 23.51
CA ASN A 320 -17.04 7.76 24.06
C ASN A 320 -18.45 8.14 23.55
N ASN A 321 -18.79 7.78 22.31
CA ASN A 321 -20.10 8.04 21.72
C ASN A 321 -21.27 7.42 22.50
N ASN A 322 -21.04 6.37 23.30
CA ASN A 322 -22.08 5.79 24.16
C ASN A 322 -22.63 6.79 25.17
N GLN A 323 -21.78 7.73 25.63
CA GLN A 323 -22.11 8.77 26.60
C GLN A 323 -22.69 10.04 25.95
N LEU A 324 -22.77 10.09 24.62
CA LEU A 324 -23.31 11.22 23.87
C LEU A 324 -24.76 10.94 23.45
N ARG A 325 -25.55 11.99 23.21
CA ARG A 325 -26.88 11.86 22.59
C ARG A 325 -26.75 11.90 21.06
N THR A 326 -26.12 10.89 20.49
CA THR A 326 -25.87 10.78 19.05
C THR A 326 -26.41 9.48 18.46
N VAL A 327 -26.68 9.48 17.14
CA VAL A 327 -27.01 8.26 16.36
C VAL A 327 -25.74 7.48 15.96
N LEU A 328 -24.58 8.12 16.06
CA LEU A 328 -23.27 7.60 15.70
C LEU A 328 -22.66 6.71 16.80
N LYS A 329 -23.45 5.83 17.42
CA LYS A 329 -22.99 4.91 18.48
C LYS A 329 -22.54 3.55 17.96
N CYS A 330 -22.94 3.17 16.75
CA CYS A 330 -22.58 1.90 16.11
C CYS A 330 -22.79 0.63 16.96
N ASN A 331 -23.79 0.62 17.84
CA ASN A 331 -24.15 -0.51 18.70
C ASN A 331 -25.08 -1.51 17.99
N PHE A 332 -24.65 -2.14 16.89
CA PHE A 332 -25.51 -3.05 16.13
C PHE A 332 -24.72 -4.18 15.45
N ALA A 333 -25.11 -5.44 15.68
CA ALA A 333 -24.44 -6.59 15.09
C ALA A 333 -24.41 -6.55 13.54
N PRO A 334 -23.31 -6.99 12.88
CA PRO A 334 -22.11 -7.52 13.52
C PRO A 334 -21.28 -6.44 14.23
N TYR A 335 -21.40 -5.16 13.81
CA TYR A 335 -20.65 -3.96 14.23
C TYR A 335 -20.75 -3.53 15.70
N GLY A 336 -19.61 -3.13 16.27
CA GLY A 336 -19.56 -2.40 17.54
C GLY A 336 -19.99 -3.20 18.75
N VAL A 337 -19.77 -4.51 18.71
CA VAL A 337 -19.91 -5.41 19.85
C VAL A 337 -18.55 -5.95 20.33
N ASP A 338 -18.44 -6.29 21.61
CA ASP A 338 -17.19 -6.83 22.16
C ASP A 338 -16.91 -8.25 21.65
N PHE A 339 -15.64 -8.65 21.67
CA PHE A 339 -15.20 -9.98 21.23
C PHE A 339 -15.74 -11.13 22.09
N ASN A 340 -16.07 -10.86 23.37
CA ASN A 340 -16.27 -11.89 24.38
C ASN A 340 -17.75 -12.12 24.76
N GLY A 341 -18.70 -11.40 24.17
CA GLY A 341 -20.10 -11.55 24.56
C GLY A 341 -21.13 -10.84 23.69
N GLY A 342 -20.72 -10.10 22.65
CA GLY A 342 -21.65 -9.35 21.83
C GLY A 342 -22.18 -8.07 22.52
N ASN A 343 -21.53 -7.60 23.58
CA ASN A 343 -21.98 -6.40 24.29
C ASN A 343 -21.70 -5.15 23.46
N PRO A 344 -22.61 -4.17 23.39
CA PRO A 344 -22.36 -2.91 22.70
C PRO A 344 -21.14 -2.17 23.27
N THR A 345 -20.15 -1.90 22.42
CA THR A 345 -18.89 -1.22 22.81
C THR A 345 -18.87 0.25 22.41
N GLY A 346 -19.81 0.70 21.58
CA GLY A 346 -19.79 2.05 21.01
C GLY A 346 -18.73 2.24 19.91
N ARG A 347 -18.10 1.15 19.46
CA ARG A 347 -17.01 1.13 18.47
C ARG A 347 -17.59 0.99 17.07
N PHE A 348 -16.91 1.55 16.06
CA PHE A 348 -17.38 1.52 14.67
C PHE A 348 -16.94 0.27 13.90
N CYS A 349 -16.00 -0.49 14.46
CA CYS A 349 -15.45 -1.69 13.85
C CYS A 349 -15.74 -2.92 14.70
N ASP A 350 -15.80 -4.06 14.02
CA ASP A 350 -15.78 -5.39 14.64
C ASP A 350 -14.36 -5.77 15.00
N GLY A 351 -13.90 -5.22 16.11
CA GLY A 351 -12.70 -5.71 16.77
C GLY A 351 -11.79 -4.67 17.40
N ARG A 352 -10.50 -5.01 17.49
CA ARG A 352 -9.46 -4.16 18.07
C ARG A 352 -9.20 -2.99 17.12
N VAL A 353 -9.34 -1.76 17.59
CA VAL A 353 -8.88 -0.56 16.88
C VAL A 353 -7.37 -0.37 17.08
N PRO A 354 -6.71 0.50 16.30
CA PRO A 354 -5.29 0.79 16.50
C PRO A 354 -4.91 1.21 17.93
N SER A 355 -5.85 1.73 18.72
CA SER A 355 -5.62 2.03 20.13
C SER A 355 -5.61 0.79 21.06
N ASP A 356 -6.22 -0.35 20.71
CA ASP A 356 -6.24 -1.57 21.55
C ASP A 356 -4.98 -2.46 21.40
N LEU A 357 -3.99 -1.97 20.66
CA LEU A 357 -2.81 -2.72 20.27
C LEU A 357 -1.69 -2.68 21.31
N ILE A 358 -1.82 -1.78 22.27
CA ILE A 358 -0.88 -1.60 23.38
C ILE A 358 -1.55 -2.10 24.67
N ASP A 359 -2.82 -1.74 24.89
CA ASP A 359 -3.79 -2.39 25.78
C ASP A 359 -5.20 -1.90 25.39
N THR A 360 -6.29 -2.50 25.88
CA THR A 360 -7.65 -1.96 25.68
C THR A 360 -7.74 -0.52 26.20
N LEU A 361 -7.64 0.46 25.28
CA LEU A 361 -7.54 1.87 25.65
C LEU A 361 -8.90 2.36 26.14
N PRO A 362 -9.04 2.79 27.41
CA PRO A 362 -10.34 3.16 27.93
C PRO A 362 -10.83 4.47 27.32
N ALA A 363 -12.14 4.58 27.16
CA ALA A 363 -12.81 5.80 26.76
C ALA A 363 -12.71 6.84 27.89
N TYR A 364 -12.31 8.07 27.58
CA TYR A 364 -12.15 9.12 28.60
C TYR A 364 -13.47 9.43 29.34
N LEU A 365 -14.61 9.32 28.64
CA LEU A 365 -15.93 9.54 29.20
C LEU A 365 -16.53 8.30 29.89
N ASP A 366 -15.81 7.16 29.97
CA ASP A 366 -16.30 6.00 30.70
C ASP A 366 -16.52 6.36 32.18
N PRO A 367 -17.74 6.23 32.73
CA PRO A 367 -18.01 6.53 34.14
C PRO A 367 -17.20 5.65 35.10
N ASN A 368 -16.66 4.52 34.65
CA ASN A 368 -15.84 3.60 35.45
C ASN A 368 -14.33 3.82 35.29
N LEU A 369 -13.89 4.83 34.53
CA LEU A 369 -12.48 5.11 34.30
C LEU A 369 -11.74 5.39 35.62
N LYS A 370 -10.79 4.53 35.98
CA LYS A 370 -10.02 4.66 37.21
C LYS A 370 -8.82 5.58 37.01
N THR A 371 -8.33 6.14 38.11
CA THR A 371 -7.11 6.96 38.12
C THR A 371 -5.88 6.19 37.63
N GLU A 372 -5.83 4.88 37.89
CA GLU A 372 -4.75 3.97 37.49
C GLU A 372 -4.66 3.87 35.95
N ASP A 373 -5.82 3.84 35.29
CA ASP A 373 -5.94 3.74 33.84
C ASP A 373 -5.40 5.00 33.14
N LEU A 374 -5.44 6.16 33.82
CA LEU A 374 -4.89 7.40 33.28
C LEU A 374 -3.40 7.27 32.96
N ALA A 375 -2.65 6.46 33.71
CA ALA A 375 -1.21 6.28 33.50
C ALA A 375 -0.87 5.45 32.26
N MET A 376 -1.81 4.63 31.77
CA MET A 376 -1.69 3.82 30.55
C MET A 376 -2.21 4.56 29.31
N GLY A 377 -2.92 5.66 29.53
CA GLY A 377 -3.48 6.53 28.49
C GLY A 377 -4.96 6.29 28.25
N VAL A 378 -5.58 7.21 27.51
CA VAL A 378 -7.04 7.24 27.27
C VAL A 378 -7.35 7.63 25.83
N SER A 379 -8.57 7.34 25.39
CA SER A 379 -9.10 7.82 24.12
C SER A 379 -10.06 9.00 24.31
N PHE A 380 -9.82 10.11 23.62
CA PHE A 380 -10.70 11.29 23.54
C PHE A 380 -11.59 11.28 22.29
N THR A 381 -11.45 10.25 21.47
CA THR A 381 -12.07 10.13 20.15
C THR A 381 -13.59 10.13 20.20
N SER A 382 -14.23 10.64 19.16
CA SER A 382 -15.67 10.52 18.94
C SER A 382 -15.93 10.12 17.49
N GLY A 383 -16.69 9.05 17.27
CA GLY A 383 -17.08 8.64 15.94
C GLY A 383 -17.97 9.69 15.27
N GLY A 384 -17.65 10.06 14.03
CA GLY A 384 -18.24 11.20 13.33
C GLY A 384 -17.46 12.51 13.53
N SER A 385 -16.41 12.54 14.35
CA SER A 385 -15.61 13.76 14.56
C SER A 385 -14.83 14.14 13.30
N GLY A 386 -14.65 15.45 13.11
CA GLY A 386 -13.92 16.05 12.00
C GLY A 386 -13.01 17.22 12.44
N TYR A 387 -12.15 17.72 11.55
CA TYR A 387 -11.32 18.92 11.69
C TYR A 387 -12.15 20.19 11.50
N ASP A 388 -13.19 20.11 10.68
CA ASP A 388 -14.08 21.22 10.39
C ASP A 388 -15.04 21.45 11.57
N PRO A 389 -15.11 22.68 12.12
CA PRO A 389 -16.04 23.03 13.19
C PRO A 389 -17.53 22.84 12.84
N LEU A 390 -17.89 22.66 11.57
CA LEU A 390 -19.26 22.33 11.16
C LEU A 390 -19.66 20.88 11.47
N THR A 391 -18.70 19.95 11.54
CA THR A 391 -18.98 18.52 11.71
C THR A 391 -19.81 18.23 12.97
N PRO A 392 -19.49 18.77 14.17
CA PRO A 392 -20.28 18.57 15.38
C PRO A 392 -21.72 19.09 15.30
N ILE A 393 -21.97 20.12 14.47
CA ILE A 393 -23.31 20.68 14.27
C ILE A 393 -24.18 19.69 13.48
N ILE A 394 -23.59 18.98 12.53
CA ILE A 394 -24.32 18.10 11.61
C ILE A 394 -24.60 16.74 12.25
N VAL A 395 -23.66 16.18 13.01
CA VAL A 395 -23.76 14.79 13.50
C VAL A 395 -23.74 14.62 15.03
N SER A 396 -23.70 15.71 15.81
CA SER A 396 -23.69 15.71 17.29
C SER A 396 -22.61 14.80 17.88
N VAL A 397 -21.35 15.27 17.87
CA VAL A 397 -20.14 14.51 18.27
C VAL A 397 -19.20 15.40 19.09
N ILE A 398 -18.14 14.83 19.69
CA ILE A 398 -17.13 15.62 20.41
C ILE A 398 -16.27 16.38 19.41
N SER A 399 -16.31 17.71 19.46
CA SER A 399 -15.51 18.56 18.56
C SER A 399 -14.02 18.44 18.85
N LEU A 400 -13.18 18.81 17.87
CA LEU A 400 -11.73 18.79 18.04
C LEU A 400 -11.25 19.69 19.19
N SER A 401 -11.88 20.86 19.34
CA SER A 401 -11.62 21.77 20.45
C SER A 401 -12.00 21.15 21.80
N ASP A 402 -13.12 20.44 21.87
CA ASP A 402 -13.55 19.79 23.11
C ASP A 402 -12.60 18.64 23.49
N GLN A 403 -12.09 17.89 22.51
CA GLN A 403 -11.08 16.86 22.76
C GLN A 403 -9.78 17.45 23.34
N LEU A 404 -9.35 18.64 22.89
CA LEU A 404 -8.22 19.35 23.50
C LEU A 404 -8.51 19.82 24.92
N VAL A 405 -9.75 20.27 25.19
CA VAL A 405 -10.16 20.65 26.56
C VAL A 405 -10.12 19.43 27.48
N MET A 406 -10.68 18.30 27.04
CA MET A 406 -10.62 17.03 27.78
C MET A 406 -9.18 16.57 28.02
N PHE A 407 -8.28 16.78 27.05
CA PHE A 407 -6.86 16.46 27.23
C PHE A 407 -6.18 17.34 28.27
N LYS A 408 -6.49 18.65 28.32
CA LYS A 408 -5.99 19.54 29.39
C LYS A 408 -6.49 19.10 30.76
N GLU A 409 -7.75 18.71 30.87
CA GLU A 409 -8.33 18.17 32.10
C GLU A 409 -7.67 16.84 32.50
N TYR A 410 -7.42 15.95 31.53
CA TYR A 410 -6.67 14.72 31.73
C TYR A 410 -5.26 14.96 32.27
N ILE A 411 -4.51 15.92 31.71
CA ILE A 411 -3.19 16.30 32.23
C ILE A 411 -3.30 16.75 33.69
N GLY A 412 -4.31 17.56 34.02
CA GLY A 412 -4.57 17.99 35.40
C GLY A 412 -4.83 16.81 36.35
N ARG A 413 -5.70 15.87 35.94
CA ARG A 413 -6.00 14.65 36.69
C ARG A 413 -4.76 13.76 36.86
N LEU A 414 -3.94 13.62 35.82
CA LEU A 414 -2.71 12.83 35.85
C LEU A 414 -1.68 13.44 36.81
N LYS A 415 -1.50 14.77 36.77
CA LYS A 415 -0.64 15.50 37.71
C LYS A 415 -1.10 15.35 39.15
N ALA A 416 -2.40 15.47 39.41
CA ALA A 416 -2.97 15.28 40.73
C ALA A 416 -2.76 13.86 41.28
N ALA A 417 -2.80 12.85 40.40
CA ALA A 417 -2.66 11.45 40.78
C ALA A 417 -1.21 11.00 40.98
N LEU A 418 -0.28 11.48 40.13
CA LEU A 418 1.07 10.91 40.02
C LEU A 418 2.19 11.89 40.38
N GLY A 419 1.86 13.16 40.61
CA GLY A 419 2.82 14.25 40.73
C GLY A 419 3.24 14.81 39.38
N GLU A 420 3.70 16.06 39.39
CA GLU A 420 3.97 16.84 38.18
C GLU A 420 5.07 16.23 37.29
N ASP A 421 6.20 15.82 37.85
CA ASP A 421 7.34 15.27 37.10
C ASP A 421 7.00 13.97 36.39
N LYS A 422 6.29 13.07 37.09
CA LYS A 422 5.87 11.77 36.53
C LYS A 422 4.83 11.96 35.44
N ALA A 423 3.85 12.85 35.65
CA ALA A 423 2.84 13.17 34.65
C ALA A 423 3.48 13.79 33.40
N ASN A 424 4.37 14.78 33.55
CA ASN A 424 5.07 15.41 32.43
C ASN A 424 5.93 14.40 31.65
N THR A 425 6.55 13.45 32.35
CA THR A 425 7.32 12.36 31.71
C THR A 425 6.43 11.43 30.90
N ILE A 426 5.26 11.04 31.43
CA ILE A 426 4.29 10.22 30.69
C ILE A 426 3.85 10.97 29.44
N ILE A 427 3.38 12.22 29.57
CA ILE A 427 2.92 13.06 28.45
C ILE A 427 4.00 13.17 27.36
N ALA A 428 5.25 13.47 27.73
CA ALA A 428 6.33 13.66 26.76
C ALA A 428 6.77 12.37 26.06
N LYS A 429 6.63 11.20 26.72
CA LYS A 429 7.07 9.90 26.17
C LYS A 429 5.94 9.07 25.55
N SER A 430 4.69 9.47 25.73
CA SER A 430 3.52 8.78 25.18
C SER A 430 3.46 8.83 23.66
N LEU A 431 2.78 7.85 23.07
CA LEU A 431 2.41 7.85 21.65
C LEU A 431 1.03 8.48 21.48
N TYR A 432 0.92 9.42 20.55
CA TYR A 432 -0.31 10.12 20.22
C TYR A 432 -0.84 9.60 18.90
N LEU A 433 -2.04 9.03 18.87
CA LEU A 433 -2.70 8.58 17.65
C LEU A 433 -3.72 9.62 17.22
N VAL A 434 -3.56 10.18 16.02
CA VAL A 434 -4.44 11.23 15.47
C VAL A 434 -4.98 10.75 14.14
N VAL A 435 -6.30 10.56 14.03
CA VAL A 435 -6.94 10.13 12.77
C VAL A 435 -7.45 11.31 11.95
N ALA A 436 -7.10 11.34 10.68
CA ALA A 436 -7.45 12.44 9.80
C ALA A 436 -8.90 12.37 9.25
N GLY A 437 -9.39 13.52 8.77
CA GLY A 437 -10.80 13.91 8.64
C GLY A 437 -11.64 13.22 7.57
N SER A 438 -11.92 11.93 7.73
CA SER A 438 -12.76 11.19 6.80
C SER A 438 -14.20 11.74 6.71
N ASN A 439 -14.79 12.15 7.84
CA ASN A 439 -16.12 12.75 7.89
C ASN A 439 -16.16 14.19 7.37
N ASP A 440 -15.08 14.96 7.52
CA ASP A 440 -15.03 16.33 6.97
C ASP A 440 -15.22 16.29 5.45
N ILE A 441 -14.61 15.30 4.80
CA ILE A 441 -14.74 15.05 3.38
C ILE A 441 -16.15 14.54 3.05
N ALA A 442 -16.58 13.46 3.69
CA ALA A 442 -17.85 12.81 3.35
C ALA A 442 -19.05 13.70 3.68
N ASP A 443 -19.13 14.20 4.92
CA ASP A 443 -20.33 14.83 5.45
C ASP A 443 -20.43 16.31 5.08
N ASN A 444 -19.37 17.10 5.24
CA ASN A 444 -19.45 18.55 5.05
C ASN A 444 -19.34 18.97 3.58
N TYR A 445 -18.53 18.26 2.80
CA TYR A 445 -18.28 18.60 1.40
C TYR A 445 -19.28 17.95 0.46
N PHE A 446 -19.57 16.64 0.62
CA PHE A 446 -20.42 15.92 -0.34
C PHE A 446 -21.87 15.71 0.11
N VAL A 447 -22.11 15.34 1.37
CA VAL A 447 -23.47 15.03 1.85
C VAL A 447 -24.26 16.30 2.15
N ALA A 448 -23.75 17.16 3.04
CA ALA A 448 -24.41 18.41 3.42
C ALA A 448 -24.18 19.54 2.41
N GLN A 449 -23.13 19.43 1.58
CA GLN A 449 -22.75 20.40 0.53
C GLN A 449 -22.54 21.85 1.02
N VAL A 450 -22.38 22.06 2.33
CA VAL A 450 -22.16 23.40 2.89
C VAL A 450 -20.80 23.94 2.46
N ARG A 451 -19.77 23.07 2.47
CA ARG A 451 -18.41 23.47 2.14
C ARG A 451 -18.14 23.49 0.64
N SER A 452 -18.83 22.69 -0.15
CA SER A 452 -18.74 22.75 -1.62
C SER A 452 -19.30 24.05 -2.20
N LEU A 453 -20.18 24.75 -1.48
CA LEU A 453 -20.65 26.09 -1.86
C LEU A 453 -19.66 27.22 -1.53
N GLN A 454 -18.70 26.96 -0.64
CA GLN A 454 -17.76 27.96 -0.13
C GLN A 454 -16.35 27.79 -0.69
N TYR A 455 -15.96 26.54 -0.96
CA TYR A 455 -14.62 26.16 -1.36
C TYR A 455 -14.67 25.20 -2.54
N ASP A 456 -13.77 25.42 -3.48
CA ASP A 456 -13.40 24.38 -4.42
C ASP A 456 -12.63 23.24 -3.70
N VAL A 457 -12.44 22.12 -4.39
CA VAL A 457 -11.80 20.94 -3.82
C VAL A 457 -10.39 21.24 -3.28
N PRO A 458 -9.49 21.92 -4.02
CA PRO A 458 -8.17 22.28 -3.50
C PRO A 458 -8.22 23.22 -2.29
N GLY A 459 -9.13 24.21 -2.29
CA GLY A 459 -9.32 25.14 -1.20
C GLY A 459 -9.80 24.45 0.07
N TYR A 460 -10.75 23.52 -0.05
CA TYR A 460 -11.24 22.76 1.10
C TYR A 460 -10.19 21.80 1.67
N ALA A 461 -9.42 21.15 0.80
CA ALA A 461 -8.30 20.31 1.21
C ALA A 461 -7.23 21.11 1.98
N SER A 462 -6.94 22.35 1.57
CA SER A 462 -6.05 23.26 2.31
C SER A 462 -6.63 23.62 3.68
N LEU A 463 -7.89 24.01 3.74
CA LEU A 463 -8.55 24.38 4.99
C LEU A 463 -8.48 23.24 6.03
N MET A 464 -8.77 22.01 5.61
CA MET A 464 -8.66 20.85 6.50
C MET A 464 -7.23 20.58 6.96
N ALA A 465 -6.25 20.73 6.06
CA ALA A 465 -4.83 20.57 6.40
C ALA A 465 -4.36 21.64 7.40
N ASP A 466 -4.86 22.88 7.28
CA ASP A 466 -4.58 23.96 8.24
C ASP A 466 -5.14 23.63 9.62
N TYR A 467 -6.40 23.17 9.70
CA TYR A 467 -6.99 22.72 10.97
C TYR A 467 -6.22 21.56 11.60
N ALA A 468 -5.77 20.60 10.78
CA ALA A 468 -4.93 19.50 11.25
C ALA A 468 -3.58 20.00 11.79
N SER A 469 -2.94 20.91 11.07
CA SER A 469 -1.67 21.52 11.47
C SER A 469 -1.79 22.27 12.81
N THR A 470 -2.83 23.09 12.96
CA THR A 470 -3.11 23.80 14.23
C THR A 470 -3.28 22.83 15.38
N PHE A 471 -4.07 21.77 15.20
CA PHE A 471 -4.30 20.78 16.24
C PHE A 471 -3.03 20.01 16.65
N LEU A 472 -2.20 19.62 15.67
CA LEU A 472 -0.93 18.95 15.95
C LEU A 472 0.03 19.86 16.72
N LYS A 473 0.04 21.17 16.40
CA LYS A 473 0.79 22.17 17.16
C LYS A 473 0.25 22.31 18.59
N ASP A 474 -1.06 22.38 18.78
CA ASP A 474 -1.68 22.47 20.11
C ASP A 474 -1.33 21.26 20.99
N LEU A 475 -1.33 20.04 20.42
CA LEU A 475 -0.87 18.84 21.12
C LEU A 475 0.60 18.95 21.54
N TYR A 476 1.45 19.43 20.63
CA TYR A 476 2.87 19.66 20.92
C TYR A 476 3.06 20.69 22.05
N ASP A 477 2.32 21.79 22.04
CA ASP A 477 2.36 22.83 23.07
C ASP A 477 1.89 22.29 24.43
N LEU A 478 1.03 21.26 24.44
CA LEU A 478 0.61 20.51 25.63
C LEU A 478 1.58 19.39 26.05
N GLY A 479 2.70 19.22 25.35
CA GLY A 479 3.77 18.29 25.72
C GLY A 479 3.89 17.04 24.86
N ALA A 480 3.04 16.85 23.84
CA ALA A 480 3.16 15.72 22.93
C ALA A 480 4.45 15.81 22.10
N ARG A 481 5.16 14.69 21.95
CA ARG A 481 6.41 14.64 21.16
C ARG A 481 6.41 13.57 20.08
N ARG A 482 5.65 12.48 20.24
CA ARG A 482 5.58 11.35 19.30
C ARG A 482 4.16 11.22 18.79
N ILE A 483 3.88 11.74 17.60
CA ILE A 483 2.52 11.77 17.04
C ILE A 483 2.48 10.95 15.76
N ALA A 484 1.58 9.98 15.69
CA ALA A 484 1.28 9.21 14.48
C ALA A 484 -0.05 9.68 13.91
N VAL A 485 -0.02 10.18 12.68
CA VAL A 485 -1.19 10.71 11.98
C VAL A 485 -1.66 9.72 10.94
N PHE A 486 -2.86 9.18 11.12
CA PHE A 486 -3.48 8.32 10.11
C PHE A 486 -4.13 9.18 9.05
N SER A 487 -3.66 9.06 7.81
CA SER A 487 -4.19 9.78 6.66
C SER A 487 -5.66 9.41 6.36
N ALA A 488 -6.36 10.26 5.61
CA ALA A 488 -7.71 9.95 5.16
C ALA A 488 -7.64 8.75 4.20
N PRO A 489 -8.38 7.66 4.46
CA PRO A 489 -8.40 6.52 3.55
C PRO A 489 -9.07 6.91 2.21
N PRO A 490 -9.05 6.05 1.19
CA PRO A 490 -9.85 6.22 -0.03
C PRO A 490 -11.35 6.22 0.30
N ILE A 491 -11.86 7.35 0.80
CA ILE A 491 -13.18 7.45 1.43
C ILE A 491 -14.31 7.28 0.42
N GLY A 492 -14.06 7.47 -0.88
CA GLY A 492 -14.98 7.10 -1.95
C GLY A 492 -15.21 5.59 -2.08
N CYS A 493 -14.32 4.77 -1.52
CA CYS A 493 -14.39 3.32 -1.56
C CYS A 493 -15.10 2.69 -0.35
N VAL A 494 -15.47 3.46 0.67
CA VAL A 494 -16.21 2.90 1.82
C VAL A 494 -17.67 2.60 1.41
N PRO A 495 -18.36 1.65 2.07
CA PRO A 495 -19.69 1.22 1.66
C PRO A 495 -20.73 2.35 1.52
N SER A 496 -20.72 3.33 2.43
CA SER A 496 -21.63 4.49 2.37
C SER A 496 -21.38 5.33 1.11
N SER A 497 -20.13 5.73 0.86
CA SER A 497 -19.76 6.52 -0.33
C SER A 497 -19.99 5.77 -1.64
N ARG A 498 -19.78 4.45 -1.68
CA ARG A 498 -20.12 3.63 -2.86
C ARG A 498 -21.62 3.58 -3.13
N THR A 499 -22.43 3.61 -2.07
CA THR A 499 -23.89 3.62 -2.16
C THR A 499 -24.42 4.95 -2.66
N VAL A 500 -23.85 6.06 -2.18
CA VAL A 500 -24.31 7.43 -2.50
C VAL A 500 -23.69 7.96 -3.80
N GLY A 501 -22.38 7.76 -4.02
CA GLY A 501 -21.62 8.37 -5.11
C GLY A 501 -20.98 7.40 -6.11
N GLY A 502 -21.17 6.08 -5.94
CA GLY A 502 -20.53 5.06 -6.78
C GLY A 502 -21.23 4.75 -8.11
N GLY A 503 -22.33 5.43 -8.43
CA GLY A 503 -23.12 5.22 -9.64
C GLY A 503 -23.77 3.83 -9.72
N LEU A 504 -24.26 3.47 -10.92
CA LEU A 504 -24.99 2.20 -11.16
C LEU A 504 -24.17 0.96 -10.76
N PHE A 505 -22.85 1.04 -10.89
CA PHE A 505 -21.94 -0.04 -10.57
C PHE A 505 -21.39 0.03 -9.15
N ARG A 506 -21.87 0.91 -8.25
CA ARG A 506 -21.37 1.04 -6.86
C ARG A 506 -19.82 1.00 -6.77
N GLY A 507 -19.16 1.63 -7.74
CA GLY A 507 -17.70 1.79 -7.76
C GLY A 507 -17.25 2.74 -6.67
N CYS A 508 -15.94 2.92 -6.50
CA CYS A 508 -15.47 3.99 -5.63
C CYS A 508 -15.92 5.35 -6.18
N ALA A 509 -16.48 6.21 -5.32
CA ALA A 509 -16.85 7.56 -5.69
C ALA A 509 -15.59 8.41 -5.90
N GLY A 510 -15.15 8.52 -7.16
CA GLY A 510 -13.90 9.21 -7.55
C GLY A 510 -13.71 10.60 -6.91
N PRO A 511 -14.70 11.49 -6.94
CA PRO A 511 -14.58 12.83 -6.35
C PRO A 511 -14.18 12.82 -4.87
N TYR A 512 -14.70 11.87 -4.09
CA TYR A 512 -14.36 11.73 -2.67
C TYR A 512 -12.88 11.38 -2.48
N ASN A 513 -12.36 10.48 -3.32
CA ASN A 513 -10.96 10.07 -3.28
C ASN A 513 -10.02 11.20 -3.70
N VAL A 514 -10.44 12.05 -4.66
CA VAL A 514 -9.64 13.22 -5.08
C VAL A 514 -9.47 14.20 -3.91
N VAL A 515 -10.54 14.49 -3.16
CA VAL A 515 -10.44 15.36 -1.97
C VAL A 515 -9.53 14.71 -0.92
N ALA A 516 -9.67 13.41 -0.67
CA ALA A 516 -8.84 12.68 0.30
C ALA A 516 -7.35 12.68 -0.09
N GLN A 517 -7.03 12.43 -1.36
CA GLN A 517 -5.65 12.47 -1.87
C GLN A 517 -5.04 13.88 -1.72
N LEU A 518 -5.76 14.91 -2.14
CA LEU A 518 -5.30 16.30 -2.03
C LEU A 518 -5.11 16.72 -0.56
N PHE A 519 -6.04 16.34 0.30
CA PHE A 519 -5.93 16.58 1.74
C PHE A 519 -4.70 15.87 2.33
N ASN A 520 -4.49 14.58 2.00
CA ASN A 520 -3.34 13.82 2.49
C ASN A 520 -2.01 14.42 2.02
N SER A 521 -1.92 14.84 0.76
CA SER A 521 -0.74 15.51 0.22
C SER A 521 -0.43 16.81 0.98
N LYS A 522 -1.46 17.64 1.24
CA LYS A 522 -1.30 18.89 2.00
C LYS A 522 -1.00 18.64 3.48
N LEU A 523 -1.60 17.62 4.07
CA LEU A 523 -1.34 17.19 5.44
C LEU A 523 0.12 16.75 5.61
N LEU A 524 0.66 15.97 4.66
CA LEU A 524 2.06 15.57 4.66
C LEU A 524 3.00 16.79 4.62
N TYR A 525 2.72 17.74 3.73
CA TYR A 525 3.47 19.01 3.68
C TYR A 525 3.41 19.79 5.00
N ALA A 526 2.23 19.84 5.63
CA ALA A 526 2.06 20.48 6.93
C ALA A 526 2.86 19.77 8.03
N ILE A 527 2.85 18.43 8.05
CA ILE A 527 3.65 17.61 8.98
C ILE A 527 5.15 17.86 8.79
N ASP A 528 5.64 17.89 7.55
CA ASP A 528 7.05 18.18 7.25
C ASP A 528 7.45 19.60 7.67
N SER A 529 6.55 20.57 7.54
CA SER A 529 6.76 21.93 8.05
C SER A 529 6.81 21.95 9.58
N LEU A 530 5.89 21.23 10.24
CA LEU A 530 5.86 21.13 11.70
C LEU A 530 7.13 20.47 12.24
N ASN A 531 7.55 19.33 11.71
CA ASN A 531 8.78 18.64 12.12
C ASN A 531 10.04 19.51 11.97
N ARG A 532 10.08 20.42 10.99
CA ARG A 532 11.18 21.39 10.84
C ARG A 532 11.11 22.54 11.85
N SER A 533 9.91 22.95 12.25
CA SER A 533 9.68 24.12 13.11
C SER A 533 9.57 23.78 14.61
N LEU A 534 9.21 22.54 14.95
CA LEU A 534 8.99 22.07 16.31
C LEU A 534 10.17 21.18 16.73
N PRO A 535 11.12 21.69 17.52
CA PRO A 535 12.27 20.90 17.95
C PRO A 535 11.81 19.71 18.80
N SER A 536 12.45 18.55 18.61
CA SER A 536 12.13 17.31 19.36
C SER A 536 10.75 16.70 19.09
N SER A 537 9.96 17.24 18.16
CA SER A 537 8.77 16.53 17.67
C SER A 537 9.16 15.46 16.66
N ARG A 538 8.50 14.31 16.75
CA ARG A 538 8.48 13.28 15.72
C ARG A 538 7.03 13.04 15.35
N ILE A 539 6.57 13.76 14.34
CA ILE A 539 5.25 13.58 13.73
C ILE A 539 5.45 12.73 12.47
N VAL A 540 4.70 11.63 12.35
CA VAL A 540 4.77 10.72 11.20
C VAL A 540 3.39 10.53 10.61
#